data_AF-A0ABD3RCC9-F1
#
_entry.id   AF-A0ABD3RCC9-F1
#
_cell.length_a   1.000
_cell.length_b   1.000
_cell.length_c   1.000
_cell.angle_alpha   90.00
_cell.angle_beta   90.00
_cell.angle_gamma   90.00
#
_symmetry.space_group_name_H-M   'P 1'
#
loop_
_entity.id
_entity.type
_entity.pdbx_description
1 polymer ?
#
loop_
_entity_poly.entity_id
_entity_poly.type
_entity_poly.pdbx_seq_one_letter_code
_entity_poly.pdbx_strand_id
1 'polypeptide(L)'
;MKITKRSPLAIPSLSIVGIVASSRSEFCVAFLHRRGMTYTTTCRRISSRYPTPHNTPPTPSNSSSESNSSSSSRGGRIAVLDDDIERRRSSSRRLTRPHPHDRHPPPPRDGAFVHGPTTTKMSLIPAPASELRSILPAPGGWGGGGGGGGGTLSPTGDQYVAYLGRTPRERYDSLFEGVSVAFVGSMFSYFVSFVVGQFLSTCMGVLFLFWPILRPEFLAYQRNWELIGGRDLVDVWMDDDCDGTTGGGALYGAYYVARIDDVCVVDDVRANVDDEYDLSEFEDYATSNDELEGLTGIPWKLRLRLVDDMSRRMQVHSRMSEGYLDIRPGMIAIGVLLSTGRDFRKLAGMTDFCVVDVVTARDGGDGSDVTAIAWVGDYPYLNKAMFLRTLDENGITDRLLDDYDEMCGHENDDNGDDIGDDEENSDGEQDDDMETEEYINVR
;
A
#
# COMPACT_ATOMS: atom_id res chain seq x y z
N MET A 1 -50.00 22.17 0.91
CA MET A 1 -49.47 21.55 2.13
C MET A 1 -49.99 20.12 2.21
N LYS A 2 -49.19 19.15 1.75
CA LYS A 2 -49.52 17.70 1.75
C LYS A 2 -48.44 17.01 2.58
N ILE A 3 -48.84 16.39 3.69
CA ILE A 3 -47.95 15.57 4.53
C ILE A 3 -47.91 14.18 3.91
N THR A 4 -46.79 13.82 3.29
CA THR A 4 -46.50 12.46 2.85
C THR A 4 -45.98 11.63 4.02
N LYS A 5 -46.61 10.47 4.24
CA LYS A 5 -46.22 9.46 5.25
C LYS A 5 -44.79 9.01 4.99
N ARG A 6 -43.89 9.19 5.97
CA ARG A 6 -42.57 8.55 6.01
C ARG A 6 -42.74 7.05 6.22
N SER A 7 -42.14 6.26 5.34
CA SER A 7 -41.98 4.81 5.45
C SER A 7 -41.13 4.45 6.68
N PRO A 8 -41.36 3.29 7.33
CA PRO A 8 -40.56 2.88 8.49
C PRO A 8 -39.12 2.54 8.07
N LEU A 9 -38.16 3.06 8.83
CA LEU A 9 -36.73 2.80 8.72
C LEU A 9 -36.45 1.29 8.67
N ALA A 10 -35.72 0.85 7.65
CA ALA A 10 -35.17 -0.49 7.56
C ALA A 10 -34.03 -0.63 8.60
N ILE A 11 -34.19 -1.57 9.54
CA ILE A 11 -33.16 -1.92 10.51
C ILE A 11 -32.09 -2.75 9.79
N PRO A 12 -30.79 -2.40 9.88
CA PRO A 12 -29.73 -3.18 9.24
C PRO A 12 -29.68 -4.62 9.79
N SER A 13 -29.38 -5.57 8.90
CA SER A 13 -29.36 -6.99 9.18
C SER A 13 -28.28 -7.36 10.19
N LEU A 14 -28.70 -7.79 11.38
CA LEU A 14 -27.83 -8.36 12.40
C LEU A 14 -27.33 -9.74 11.95
N SER A 15 -26.01 -9.90 11.81
CA SER A 15 -25.36 -11.22 11.61
C SER A 15 -24.77 -11.67 12.93
N ILE A 16 -25.22 -12.82 13.45
CA ILE A 16 -24.69 -13.40 14.69
C ILE A 16 -23.75 -14.53 14.29
N VAL A 17 -22.50 -14.45 14.76
CA VAL A 17 -21.51 -15.53 14.61
C VAL A 17 -21.59 -16.42 15.84
N GLY A 18 -21.98 -17.68 15.65
CA GLY A 18 -21.99 -18.70 16.70
C GLY A 18 -20.85 -19.69 16.49
N ILE A 19 -20.00 -19.88 17.50
CA ILE A 19 -19.01 -20.96 17.52
C ILE A 19 -19.65 -22.16 18.19
N VAL A 20 -19.86 -23.24 17.42
CA VAL A 20 -20.35 -24.51 17.97
C VAL A 20 -19.16 -25.44 18.09
N ALA A 21 -18.71 -25.67 19.32
CA ALA A 21 -17.67 -26.66 19.61
C ALA A 21 -18.26 -28.07 19.50
N SER A 22 -17.79 -28.86 18.53
CA SER A 22 -18.11 -30.28 18.45
C SER A 22 -17.03 -31.11 19.15
N SER A 23 -17.47 -32.12 19.90
CA SER A 23 -16.59 -33.09 20.56
C SER A 23 -15.70 -33.77 19.51
N ARG A 24 -14.38 -33.72 19.77
CA ARG A 24 -13.26 -34.29 18.97
C ARG A 24 -12.88 -33.49 17.72
N SER A 25 -11.94 -32.56 17.91
CA SER A 25 -11.04 -32.00 16.89
C SER A 25 -11.64 -31.27 15.69
N GLU A 26 -12.92 -30.89 15.73
CA GLU A 26 -13.57 -30.16 14.64
C GLU A 26 -14.20 -28.86 15.13
N PHE A 27 -13.76 -27.73 14.54
CA PHE A 27 -14.39 -26.43 14.73
C PHE A 27 -15.33 -26.16 13.54
N CYS A 28 -16.60 -25.93 13.86
CA CYS A 28 -17.60 -25.49 12.90
C CYS A 28 -17.98 -24.05 13.23
N VAL A 29 -17.75 -23.14 12.27
CA VAL A 29 -18.22 -21.77 12.37
C VAL A 29 -19.57 -21.70 11.67
N ALA A 30 -20.62 -21.36 12.43
CA ALA A 30 -21.97 -21.19 11.90
C ALA A 30 -22.27 -19.70 11.74
N PHE A 31 -22.64 -19.31 10.52
CA PHE A 31 -23.11 -17.98 10.19
C PHE A 31 -24.63 -18.00 10.14
N LEU A 32 -25.28 -17.20 10.99
CA LEU A 32 -26.72 -16.97 10.95
C LEU A 32 -26.99 -15.66 10.21
N HIS A 33 -27.51 -15.78 8.99
CA HIS A 33 -27.95 -14.64 8.20
C HIS A 33 -29.47 -14.47 8.32
N ARG A 34 -29.90 -13.27 8.71
CA ARG A 34 -31.32 -12.88 8.72
C ARG A 34 -31.65 -12.15 7.41
N ARG A 35 -32.49 -12.77 6.58
CA ARG A 35 -33.13 -12.14 5.42
C ARG A 35 -34.65 -12.16 5.63
N GLY A 36 -35.21 -11.04 6.11
CA GLY A 36 -36.63 -10.97 6.47
C GLY A 36 -36.97 -11.73 7.76
N MET A 37 -37.96 -12.64 7.72
CA MET A 37 -38.36 -13.51 8.84
C MET A 37 -37.70 -14.89 8.82
N THR A 38 -36.85 -15.17 7.84
CA THR A 38 -36.18 -16.46 7.67
C THR A 38 -34.72 -16.40 8.11
N TYR A 39 -34.28 -17.44 8.81
CA TYR A 39 -32.90 -17.64 9.23
C TYR A 39 -32.24 -18.69 8.34
N THR A 40 -31.07 -18.37 7.79
CA THR A 40 -30.28 -19.32 7.00
C THR A 40 -28.97 -19.56 7.71
N THR A 41 -28.63 -20.83 7.95
CA THR A 41 -27.40 -21.24 8.64
C THR A 41 -26.40 -21.77 7.64
N THR A 42 -25.21 -21.18 7.59
CA THR A 42 -24.10 -21.64 6.75
C THR A 42 -22.99 -22.16 7.65
N CYS A 43 -22.59 -23.42 7.50
CA CYS A 43 -21.58 -24.05 8.33
C CYS A 43 -20.29 -24.26 7.52
N ARG A 44 -19.17 -23.68 7.97
CA ARG A 44 -17.87 -23.81 7.29
C ARG A 44 -16.91 -24.65 8.15
N ARG A 45 -16.42 -25.76 7.57
CA ARG A 45 -15.49 -26.69 8.22
C ARG A 45 -14.06 -26.18 8.07
N ILE A 46 -13.34 -26.02 9.17
CA ILE A 46 -11.92 -25.63 9.15
C ILE A 46 -11.10 -26.85 9.55
N SER A 47 -10.35 -27.43 8.60
CA SER A 47 -9.43 -28.55 8.85
C SER A 47 -8.00 -28.05 8.84
N SER A 48 -7.32 -28.16 9.99
CA SER A 48 -5.89 -27.91 10.11
C SER A 48 -5.10 -29.03 9.43
N ARG A 49 -4.60 -28.80 8.22
CA ARG A 49 -3.53 -29.61 7.61
C ARG A 49 -2.30 -28.72 7.40
N TYR A 50 -1.45 -28.63 8.41
CA TYR A 50 -0.06 -28.22 8.21
C TYR A 50 0.84 -29.42 8.55
N PRO A 51 1.76 -29.82 7.66
CA PRO A 51 2.77 -30.82 7.98
C PRO A 51 3.86 -30.19 8.86
N THR A 52 4.16 -30.83 9.98
CA THR A 52 5.31 -30.54 10.84
C THR A 52 6.62 -30.88 10.11
N PRO A 53 7.63 -30.00 10.07
CA PRO A 53 8.94 -30.35 9.54
C PRO A 53 9.75 -31.15 10.57
N HIS A 54 10.09 -32.39 10.24
CA HIS A 54 11.05 -33.20 10.99
C HIS A 54 12.49 -32.79 10.61
N ASN A 55 13.19 -32.11 11.50
CA ASN A 55 14.64 -31.93 11.43
C ASN A 55 15.32 -33.00 12.30
N THR A 56 16.01 -33.95 11.67
CA THR A 56 16.99 -34.83 12.32
C THR A 56 18.35 -34.66 11.62
N PRO A 57 19.45 -34.46 12.37
CA PRO A 57 20.78 -34.31 11.79
C PRO A 57 21.35 -35.66 11.32
N PRO A 58 22.22 -35.70 10.29
CA PRO A 58 22.75 -36.95 9.76
C PRO A 58 23.97 -37.41 10.56
N THR A 59 23.98 -38.68 10.97
CA THR A 59 25.19 -39.44 11.33
C THR A 59 25.70 -40.25 10.14
N PRO A 60 27.01 -40.39 9.95
CA PRO A 60 27.58 -41.10 8.81
C PRO A 60 27.85 -42.58 9.13
N SER A 61 27.56 -43.49 8.18
CA SER A 61 28.51 -44.47 7.63
C SER A 61 27.84 -45.65 6.88
N ASN A 62 28.42 -45.93 5.71
CA ASN A 62 28.74 -47.22 5.09
C ASN A 62 27.69 -48.31 4.78
N SER A 63 27.48 -48.44 3.46
CA SER A 63 27.59 -49.65 2.63
C SER A 63 26.76 -50.92 2.92
N SER A 64 25.96 -51.27 1.90
CA SER A 64 25.91 -52.56 1.15
C SER A 64 24.57 -53.33 1.12
N SER A 65 24.31 -53.80 -0.12
CA SER A 65 23.48 -54.94 -0.58
C SER A 65 21.94 -54.93 -0.48
N GLU A 66 21.34 -54.83 -1.68
CA GLU A 66 20.33 -55.73 -2.29
C GLU A 66 19.15 -56.26 -1.45
N SER A 67 17.93 -55.99 -1.91
CA SER A 67 17.14 -56.97 -2.71
C SER A 67 15.71 -56.50 -2.97
N ASN A 68 15.21 -56.93 -4.13
CA ASN A 68 13.89 -56.69 -4.70
C ASN A 68 12.73 -57.21 -3.83
N SER A 69 11.61 -56.48 -3.82
CA SER A 69 10.30 -57.12 -3.94
C SER A 69 9.25 -56.19 -4.55
N SER A 70 8.69 -56.65 -5.65
CA SER A 70 7.54 -56.11 -6.34
C SER A 70 6.24 -56.49 -5.62
N SER A 71 5.33 -55.55 -5.40
CA SER A 71 3.89 -55.87 -5.47
C SER A 71 3.05 -54.65 -5.85
N SER A 72 2.16 -54.92 -6.80
CA SER A 72 1.20 -54.05 -7.46
C SER A 72 0.00 -53.76 -6.56
N SER A 73 -0.54 -52.53 -6.59
CA SER A 73 -1.95 -52.29 -6.93
C SER A 73 -2.32 -50.81 -6.99
N ARG A 74 -2.78 -50.38 -8.18
CA ARG A 74 -4.07 -49.70 -8.47
C ARG A 74 -4.65 -48.81 -7.36
N GLY A 75 -5.08 -47.57 -7.59
CA GLY A 75 -5.36 -46.83 -8.81
C GLY A 75 -6.11 -45.53 -8.44
N GLY A 76 -6.22 -44.60 -9.40
CA GLY A 76 -7.03 -43.39 -9.27
C GLY A 76 -6.32 -42.13 -9.78
N ARG A 77 -6.35 -41.93 -11.10
CA ARG A 77 -6.04 -40.68 -11.79
C ARG A 77 -7.33 -40.13 -12.41
N ILE A 78 -7.27 -38.85 -12.80
CA ILE A 78 -8.18 -38.04 -13.65
C ILE A 78 -9.12 -37.15 -12.80
N ALA A 79 -9.24 -35.83 -12.99
CA ALA A 79 -8.84 -34.94 -14.09
C ALA A 79 -8.46 -33.54 -13.58
N VAL A 80 -7.45 -32.94 -14.19
CA VAL A 80 -7.25 -31.49 -14.32
C VAL A 80 -7.93 -31.11 -15.64
N LEU A 81 -8.79 -30.10 -15.62
CA LEU A 81 -9.38 -29.52 -16.82
C LEU A 81 -8.53 -28.30 -17.20
N ASP A 82 -7.68 -28.49 -18.22
CA ASP A 82 -7.13 -27.42 -19.04
C ASP A 82 -8.07 -27.25 -20.24
N ASP A 83 -8.58 -26.04 -20.45
CA ASP A 83 -9.24 -25.66 -21.70
C ASP A 83 -8.41 -24.55 -22.36
N ASP A 84 -7.57 -24.97 -23.31
CA ASP A 84 -7.00 -24.14 -24.37
C ASP A 84 -7.71 -24.52 -25.68
N ILE A 85 -8.34 -23.54 -26.34
CA ILE A 85 -8.86 -23.70 -27.71
C ILE A 85 -7.98 -22.91 -28.68
N GLU A 86 -7.41 -23.67 -29.61
CA GLU A 86 -6.52 -23.27 -30.70
C GLU A 86 -7.19 -22.44 -31.83
N ARG A 87 -6.42 -21.45 -32.29
CA ARG A 87 -5.97 -21.16 -33.68
C ARG A 87 -6.92 -21.30 -34.89
N ARG A 88 -6.91 -20.22 -35.69
CA ARG A 88 -6.67 -20.17 -37.16
C ARG A 88 -6.67 -18.67 -37.56
N ARG A 89 -5.72 -18.06 -38.28
CA ARG A 89 -5.02 -18.43 -39.52
C ARG A 89 -3.71 -17.65 -39.68
N SER A 90 -2.77 -18.33 -40.33
CA SER A 90 -1.50 -17.88 -40.90
C SER A 90 -1.65 -17.03 -42.16
N SER A 91 -0.69 -16.13 -42.45
CA SER A 91 0.15 -16.19 -43.68
C SER A 91 1.13 -15.01 -43.82
N SER A 92 2.42 -15.34 -43.86
CA SER A 92 3.49 -14.84 -44.74
C SER A 92 3.58 -13.37 -45.14
N ARG A 93 4.69 -12.72 -44.76
CA ARG A 93 5.67 -12.21 -45.74
C ARG A 93 7.05 -11.94 -45.14
N ARG A 94 8.02 -12.72 -45.61
CA ARG A 94 9.47 -12.47 -45.59
C ARG A 94 9.78 -11.28 -46.50
N LEU A 95 10.65 -10.36 -46.06
CA LEU A 95 11.53 -9.60 -46.94
C LEU A 95 12.80 -9.18 -46.17
N THR A 96 13.83 -9.01 -46.96
CA THR A 96 15.27 -9.13 -46.70
C THR A 96 15.92 -7.91 -46.06
N ARG A 97 17.00 -8.19 -45.31
CA ARG A 97 18.09 -7.32 -44.81
C ARG A 97 18.60 -6.32 -45.87
N PRO A 98 19.27 -5.21 -45.48
CA PRO A 98 20.71 -5.31 -45.22
C PRO A 98 21.27 -4.47 -44.04
N HIS A 99 22.44 -4.94 -43.57
CA HIS A 99 23.46 -4.28 -42.74
C HIS A 99 23.95 -2.96 -43.38
N PRO A 100 24.51 -1.98 -42.62
CA PRO A 100 25.97 -2.03 -42.40
C PRO A 100 26.55 -1.28 -41.16
N HIS A 101 27.85 -1.54 -40.97
CA HIS A 101 28.92 -0.75 -40.34
C HIS A 101 29.22 -0.87 -38.83
N ASP A 102 30.23 -1.72 -38.59
CA ASP A 102 31.18 -1.70 -37.50
C ASP A 102 31.92 -0.35 -37.36
N ARG A 103 31.95 0.19 -36.15
CA ARG A 103 33.03 1.08 -35.68
C ARG A 103 33.44 0.65 -34.27
N HIS A 104 34.70 0.24 -34.14
CA HIS A 104 35.37 -0.02 -32.87
C HIS A 104 35.63 1.30 -32.10
N PRO A 105 35.50 1.31 -30.77
CA PRO A 105 35.94 2.43 -29.93
C PRO A 105 37.45 2.38 -29.64
N PRO A 106 38.10 3.53 -29.37
CA PRO A 106 39.49 3.60 -28.95
C PRO A 106 39.69 3.10 -27.49
N PRO A 107 40.92 2.69 -27.12
CA PRO A 107 41.22 2.12 -25.81
C PRO A 107 41.22 3.14 -24.66
N PRO A 108 41.02 2.70 -23.41
CA PRO A 108 40.90 3.59 -22.26
C PRO A 108 42.26 4.16 -21.84
N ARG A 109 42.24 5.41 -21.36
CA ARG A 109 43.36 6.04 -20.64
C ARG A 109 43.14 5.83 -19.14
N ASP A 110 44.15 5.26 -18.50
CA ASP A 110 44.26 5.13 -17.05
C ASP A 110 44.46 6.51 -16.40
N GLY A 111 43.70 6.80 -15.33
CA GLY A 111 43.79 8.04 -14.55
C GLY A 111 42.53 8.27 -13.71
N ALA A 112 42.33 7.44 -12.69
CA ALA A 112 41.12 7.33 -11.88
C ALA A 112 40.91 8.49 -10.89
N PHE A 113 39.82 9.23 -11.10
CA PHE A 113 38.77 9.47 -10.09
C PHE A 113 37.45 9.56 -10.88
N VAL A 114 36.76 8.42 -10.98
CA VAL A 114 35.50 8.30 -11.73
C VAL A 114 34.38 8.76 -10.80
N HIS A 115 34.04 10.05 -10.85
CA HIS A 115 32.64 10.42 -10.71
C HIS A 115 31.97 10.00 -12.01
N GLY A 116 31.41 8.79 -12.02
CA GLY A 116 30.57 8.36 -13.13
C GLY A 116 29.39 9.33 -13.25
N PRO A 117 28.96 9.70 -14.47
CA PRO A 117 27.72 10.44 -14.63
C PRO A 117 26.58 9.57 -14.11
N THR A 118 26.12 9.82 -12.90
CA THR A 118 24.90 9.23 -12.33
C THR A 118 23.70 9.88 -13.01
N THR A 119 23.50 9.56 -14.29
CA THR A 119 22.20 9.64 -14.93
C THR A 119 21.38 8.49 -14.36
N THR A 120 20.81 8.69 -13.17
CA THR A 120 19.97 7.70 -12.50
C THR A 120 18.66 7.54 -13.25
N LYS A 121 18.67 6.63 -14.23
CA LYS A 121 17.51 5.95 -14.82
C LYS A 121 16.80 5.05 -13.78
N MET A 122 16.45 5.59 -12.62
CA MET A 122 16.01 4.77 -11.50
C MET A 122 14.79 5.37 -10.78
N SER A 123 13.61 5.01 -11.26
CA SER A 123 12.38 4.96 -10.47
C SER A 123 12.42 4.09 -9.23
N LEU A 124 13.41 3.20 -9.09
CA LEU A 124 13.67 2.44 -7.87
C LEU A 124 15.02 2.85 -7.31
N ILE A 125 15.01 3.61 -6.23
CA ILE A 125 16.21 4.03 -5.51
C ILE A 125 16.39 3.05 -4.34
N PRO A 126 17.39 2.15 -4.38
CA PRO A 126 17.58 1.18 -3.32
C PRO A 126 17.85 1.88 -1.98
N ALA A 127 17.09 1.51 -0.96
CA ALA A 127 17.15 2.13 0.35
C ALA A 127 17.93 1.24 1.32
N PRO A 128 18.90 1.79 2.08
CA PRO A 128 19.58 1.03 3.11
C PRO A 128 18.60 0.44 4.14
N ALA A 129 18.82 -0.81 4.55
CA ALA A 129 18.02 -1.50 5.55
C ALA A 129 18.03 -0.78 6.91
N SER A 130 19.15 -0.14 7.28
CA SER A 130 19.24 0.71 8.48
C SER A 130 18.24 1.85 8.44
N GLU A 131 18.07 2.46 7.27
CA GLU A 131 17.20 3.58 7.02
C GLU A 131 15.74 3.15 6.95
N LEU A 132 15.45 2.08 6.21
CA LEU A 132 14.13 1.45 6.15
C LEU A 132 13.61 1.05 7.54
N ARG A 133 14.48 0.56 8.43
CA ARG A 133 14.11 0.23 9.82
C ARG A 133 13.69 1.44 10.66
N SER A 134 14.10 2.65 10.26
CA SER A 134 13.72 3.89 10.95
C SER A 134 12.37 4.44 10.49
N ILE A 135 11.97 4.13 9.25
CA ILE A 135 10.72 4.59 8.64
C ILE A 135 9.58 3.55 8.68
N LEU A 136 9.93 2.26 8.60
CA LEU A 136 8.98 1.14 8.65
C LEU A 136 8.78 0.66 10.09
N PRO A 137 7.63 0.05 10.39
CA PRO A 137 7.40 -0.59 11.68
C PRO A 137 8.33 -1.80 11.77
N ALA A 138 9.48 -1.64 12.44
CA ALA A 138 10.45 -2.72 12.55
C ALA A 138 9.91 -3.84 13.45
N PRO A 139 10.17 -5.13 13.11
CA PRO A 139 9.94 -6.23 14.01
C PRO A 139 10.92 -6.14 15.18
N GLY A 140 10.53 -5.39 16.21
CA GLY A 140 11.17 -5.42 17.52
C GLY A 140 11.25 -6.87 17.98
N GLY A 141 12.48 -7.40 18.03
CA GLY A 141 12.74 -8.73 18.56
C GLY A 141 12.09 -8.84 19.94
N TRP A 142 11.06 -9.68 20.02
CA TRP A 142 10.37 -10.02 21.27
C TRP A 142 11.33 -10.90 22.09
N GLY A 143 12.37 -10.27 22.66
CA GLY A 143 13.44 -10.96 23.38
C GLY A 143 14.82 -10.68 22.80
N GLY A 144 15.49 -9.66 23.33
CA GLY A 144 16.89 -9.39 23.01
C GLY A 144 17.36 -8.09 23.63
N GLY A 145 17.70 -8.14 24.92
CA GLY A 145 18.43 -7.07 25.58
C GLY A 145 19.81 -6.91 24.95
N GLY A 146 19.89 -6.14 23.87
CA GLY A 146 21.12 -5.74 23.20
C GLY A 146 20.90 -4.33 22.70
N GLY A 147 21.52 -3.36 23.38
CA GLY A 147 21.28 -1.94 23.17
C GLY A 147 21.61 -1.46 21.75
N GLY A 148 20.74 -0.58 21.25
CA GLY A 148 20.98 0.23 20.05
C GLY A 148 19.94 -0.01 18.96
N GLY A 149 18.79 0.65 19.05
CA GLY A 149 17.77 0.66 18.00
C GLY A 149 16.56 -0.23 18.26
N GLY A 150 15.93 -0.10 19.43
CA GLY A 150 14.68 -0.79 19.74
C GLY A 150 13.52 -0.19 18.93
N GLY A 151 13.31 -0.68 17.71
CA GLY A 151 12.06 -0.45 16.99
C GLY A 151 10.93 -1.09 17.79
N THR A 152 10.09 -0.27 18.40
CA THR A 152 8.90 -0.76 19.10
C THR A 152 7.90 -1.20 18.03
N LEU A 153 7.52 -2.48 18.02
CA LEU A 153 6.34 -2.98 17.29
C LEU A 153 5.02 -2.36 17.76
N SER A 154 5.09 -1.42 18.70
CA SER A 154 3.98 -0.60 19.13
C SER A 154 3.41 0.14 17.91
N PRO A 155 2.09 0.07 17.70
CA PRO A 155 1.45 0.81 16.62
C PRO A 155 1.72 2.30 16.77
N THR A 156 1.91 2.99 15.65
CA THR A 156 1.91 4.45 15.65
C THR A 156 0.51 4.97 15.99
N GLY A 157 0.41 6.23 16.43
CA GLY A 157 -0.89 6.86 16.69
C GLY A 157 -1.81 6.80 15.45
N ASP A 158 -1.25 7.02 14.26
CA ASP A 158 -1.96 6.93 12.99
C ASP A 158 -2.49 5.52 12.72
N GLN A 159 -1.69 4.47 13.01
CA GLN A 159 -2.12 3.07 12.88
C GLN A 159 -3.25 2.74 13.85
N TYR A 160 -3.16 3.24 15.09
CA TYR A 160 -4.20 3.05 16.09
C TYR A 160 -5.52 3.71 15.68
N VAL A 161 -5.47 4.95 15.17
CA VAL A 161 -6.64 5.67 14.67
C VAL A 161 -7.27 4.95 13.48
N ALA A 162 -6.46 4.37 12.58
CA ALA A 162 -6.97 3.62 11.44
C ALA A 162 -7.84 2.41 11.86
N TYR A 163 -7.52 1.71 12.96
CA TYR A 163 -8.31 0.58 13.46
C TYR A 163 -9.43 0.96 14.42
N LEU A 164 -9.28 2.06 15.12
CA LEU A 164 -10.41 2.62 15.85
C LEU A 164 -11.53 3.02 14.90
N GLY A 165 -11.19 3.48 13.70
CA GLY A 165 -12.13 3.98 12.71
C GLY A 165 -11.90 5.47 12.46
N ARG A 166 -11.94 5.85 11.19
CA ARG A 166 -11.78 7.24 10.74
C ARG A 166 -13.08 7.99 10.90
N THR A 167 -14.23 7.33 10.67
CA THR A 167 -15.56 7.94 10.83
C THR A 167 -16.17 7.65 12.21
N PRO A 168 -17.10 8.49 12.71
CA PRO A 168 -17.83 8.20 13.95
C PRO A 168 -18.59 6.87 13.92
N ARG A 169 -19.08 6.47 12.74
CA ARG A 169 -19.77 5.20 12.52
C ARG A 169 -18.82 4.02 12.66
N GLU A 170 -17.67 4.07 11.98
CA GLU A 170 -16.62 3.04 12.12
C GLU A 170 -16.14 2.92 13.57
N ARG A 171 -15.99 4.04 14.28
CA ARG A 171 -15.63 4.05 15.71
C ARG A 171 -16.67 3.38 16.58
N TYR A 172 -17.95 3.66 16.33
CA TYR A 172 -19.02 3.00 17.06
C TYR A 172 -19.05 1.50 16.77
N ASP A 173 -18.93 1.10 15.50
CA ASP A 173 -18.96 -0.30 15.09
C ASP A 173 -17.75 -1.07 15.66
N SER A 174 -16.54 -0.49 15.60
CA SER A 174 -15.32 -1.05 16.18
C SER A 174 -15.42 -1.20 17.70
N LEU A 175 -15.95 -0.18 18.40
CA LEU A 175 -16.16 -0.23 19.84
C LEU A 175 -17.24 -1.25 20.21
N PHE A 176 -18.36 -1.29 19.48
CA PHE A 176 -19.44 -2.24 19.73
C PHE A 176 -19.00 -3.68 19.51
N GLU A 177 -18.24 -3.95 18.45
CA GLU A 177 -17.62 -5.25 18.21
C GLU A 177 -16.68 -5.62 19.37
N GLY A 178 -15.80 -4.69 19.76
CA GLY A 178 -14.88 -4.88 20.89
C GLY A 178 -15.61 -5.23 22.19
N VAL A 179 -16.64 -4.45 22.56
CA VAL A 179 -17.44 -4.66 23.77
C VAL A 179 -18.22 -5.98 23.70
N SER A 180 -18.74 -6.33 22.53
CA SER A 180 -19.45 -7.61 22.33
C SER A 180 -18.52 -8.80 22.55
N VAL A 181 -17.30 -8.76 22.00
CA VAL A 181 -16.28 -9.79 22.23
C VAL A 181 -15.88 -9.82 23.70
N ALA A 182 -15.69 -8.67 24.35
CA ALA A 182 -15.36 -8.60 25.76
C ALA A 182 -16.45 -9.23 26.64
N PHE A 183 -17.72 -8.94 26.36
CA PHE A 183 -18.85 -9.49 27.10
C PHE A 183 -18.97 -11.01 26.92
N VAL A 184 -18.99 -11.49 25.67
CA VAL A 184 -19.10 -12.92 25.37
C VAL A 184 -17.89 -13.69 25.88
N GLY A 185 -16.69 -13.15 25.69
CA GLY A 185 -15.43 -13.74 26.16
C GLY A 185 -15.32 -13.81 27.68
N SER A 186 -15.85 -12.82 28.39
CA SER A 186 -15.93 -12.84 29.86
C SER A 186 -16.89 -13.91 30.37
N MET A 187 -18.06 -14.05 29.73
CA MET A 187 -19.01 -15.13 30.05
C MET A 187 -18.42 -16.51 29.75
N PHE A 188 -17.74 -16.66 28.61
CA PHE A 188 -17.04 -17.89 28.26
C PHE A 188 -15.97 -18.26 29.29
N SER A 189 -15.16 -17.27 29.71
CA SER A 189 -14.12 -17.46 30.72
C SER A 189 -14.72 -17.96 32.03
N TYR A 190 -15.84 -17.37 32.48
CA TYR A 190 -16.58 -17.85 33.65
C TYR A 190 -16.90 -19.35 33.57
N PHE A 191 -17.37 -19.85 32.41
CA PHE A 191 -17.63 -21.29 32.25
C PHE A 191 -16.35 -22.13 32.22
N VAL A 192 -15.28 -21.64 31.59
CA VAL A 192 -13.97 -22.31 31.56
C VAL A 192 -13.38 -22.47 32.97
N SER A 193 -13.70 -21.55 33.89
CA SER A 193 -13.24 -21.63 35.28
C SER A 193 -13.63 -22.94 35.97
N PHE A 194 -14.77 -23.53 35.64
CA PHE A 194 -15.24 -24.80 36.21
C PHE A 194 -14.50 -26.02 35.66
N VAL A 195 -13.92 -25.92 34.46
CA VAL A 195 -13.30 -27.06 33.75
C VAL A 195 -11.78 -27.06 33.94
N VAL A 196 -11.15 -25.91 33.71
CA VAL A 196 -9.68 -25.79 33.63
C VAL A 196 -9.08 -25.18 34.91
N GLY A 197 -9.92 -24.53 35.72
CA GLY A 197 -9.54 -23.89 36.98
C GLY A 197 -9.56 -22.36 36.90
N GLN A 198 -9.65 -21.75 38.08
CA GLN A 198 -9.90 -20.32 38.24
C GLN A 198 -8.77 -19.43 37.69
N PHE A 199 -7.51 -19.86 37.82
CA PHE A 199 -6.36 -19.06 37.40
C PHE A 199 -6.34 -18.80 35.89
N LEU A 200 -6.37 -19.86 35.07
CA LEU A 200 -6.35 -19.74 33.61
C LEU A 200 -7.60 -19.03 33.07
N SER A 201 -8.76 -19.27 33.68
CA SER A 201 -9.98 -18.52 33.39
C SER A 201 -9.82 -17.02 33.66
N THR A 202 -9.15 -16.64 34.75
CA THR A 202 -8.96 -15.22 35.09
C THR A 202 -8.07 -14.55 34.05
N CYS A 203 -6.99 -15.21 33.63
CA CYS A 203 -6.12 -14.71 32.56
C CYS A 203 -6.90 -14.50 31.25
N MET A 204 -7.71 -15.47 30.82
CA MET A 204 -8.54 -15.31 29.63
C MET A 204 -9.60 -14.21 29.80
N GLY A 205 -10.25 -14.14 30.95
CA GLY A 205 -11.26 -13.13 31.25
C GLY A 205 -10.69 -11.71 31.18
N VAL A 206 -9.47 -11.51 31.70
CA VAL A 206 -8.74 -10.23 31.60
C VAL A 206 -8.42 -9.90 30.14
N LEU A 207 -7.92 -10.85 29.34
CA LEU A 207 -7.65 -10.63 27.91
C LEU A 207 -8.90 -10.22 27.14
N PHE A 208 -10.05 -10.88 27.40
CA PHE A 208 -11.31 -10.51 26.78
C PHE A 208 -11.84 -9.16 27.28
N LEU A 209 -11.75 -8.89 28.58
CA LEU A 209 -12.20 -7.62 29.16
C LEU A 209 -11.49 -6.42 28.53
N PHE A 210 -10.18 -6.54 28.27
CA PHE A 210 -9.37 -5.50 27.63
C PHE A 210 -9.34 -5.59 26.11
N TRP A 211 -10.10 -6.49 25.49
CA TRP A 211 -10.14 -6.66 24.04
C TRP A 211 -10.43 -5.37 23.25
N PRO A 212 -11.35 -4.45 23.66
CA PRO A 212 -11.58 -3.21 22.93
C PRO A 212 -10.34 -2.32 22.81
N ILE A 213 -9.45 -2.38 23.80
CA ILE A 213 -8.21 -1.59 23.84
C ILE A 213 -7.10 -2.32 23.08
N LEU A 214 -6.99 -3.64 23.27
CA LEU A 214 -5.92 -4.46 22.70
C LEU A 214 -6.13 -4.76 21.20
N ARG A 215 -7.38 -4.82 20.72
CA ARG A 215 -7.70 -5.22 19.34
C ARG A 215 -7.00 -4.34 18.29
N PRO A 216 -7.06 -2.99 18.35
CA PRO A 216 -6.33 -2.14 17.41
C PRO A 216 -4.82 -2.43 17.41
N GLU A 217 -4.22 -2.66 18.58
CA GLU A 217 -2.79 -2.95 18.69
C GLU A 217 -2.43 -4.29 18.04
N PHE A 218 -3.22 -5.34 18.29
CA PHE A 218 -2.98 -6.65 17.68
C PHE A 218 -3.17 -6.64 16.16
N LEU A 219 -4.18 -5.92 15.65
CA LEU A 219 -4.40 -5.79 14.21
C LEU A 219 -3.27 -5.00 13.54
N ALA A 220 -2.79 -3.95 14.18
CA ALA A 220 -1.65 -3.18 13.70
C ALA A 220 -0.36 -4.00 13.70
N TYR A 221 -0.11 -4.72 14.79
CA TYR A 221 0.99 -5.66 14.87
C TYR A 221 0.92 -6.70 13.74
N GLN A 222 -0.25 -7.30 13.53
CA GLN A 222 -0.45 -8.29 12.48
C GLN A 222 -0.18 -7.70 11.10
N ARG A 223 -0.71 -6.51 10.76
CA ARG A 223 -0.45 -5.88 9.45
C ARG A 223 1.01 -5.46 9.27
N ASN A 224 1.64 -4.94 10.30
CA ASN A 224 3.07 -4.60 10.27
C ASN A 224 3.91 -5.86 10.06
N TRP A 225 3.53 -6.97 10.71
CA TRP A 225 4.15 -8.26 10.51
C TRP A 225 3.88 -8.83 9.11
N GLU A 226 2.68 -8.65 8.55
CA GLU A 226 2.33 -9.09 7.18
C GLU A 226 3.10 -8.33 6.11
N LEU A 227 3.32 -7.02 6.27
CA LEU A 227 4.13 -6.21 5.36
C LEU A 227 5.55 -6.78 5.23
N ILE A 228 6.13 -7.18 6.35
CA ILE A 228 7.49 -7.69 6.44
C ILE A 228 7.53 -9.22 6.29
N GLY A 229 6.41 -9.91 6.48
CA GLY A 229 6.31 -11.37 6.50
C GLY A 229 7.25 -12.05 7.50
N GLY A 230 7.64 -11.35 8.59
CA GLY A 230 8.63 -11.82 9.55
C GLY A 230 10.05 -12.00 8.99
N ARG A 231 10.35 -11.35 7.85
CA ARG A 231 11.64 -11.39 7.17
C ARG A 231 12.53 -10.24 7.60
N ASP A 232 13.84 -10.43 7.55
CA ASP A 232 14.78 -9.35 7.83
C ASP A 232 14.98 -8.45 6.61
N LEU A 233 15.01 -7.14 6.85
CA LEU A 233 15.42 -6.16 5.84
C LEU A 233 16.93 -6.29 5.61
N VAL A 234 17.31 -6.46 4.35
CA VAL A 234 18.69 -6.64 3.88
C VAL A 234 19.03 -5.52 2.89
N ASP A 235 20.23 -4.97 3.05
CA ASP A 235 20.78 -3.98 2.13
C ASP A 235 20.94 -4.56 0.73
N VAL A 236 20.48 -3.84 -0.29
CA VAL A 236 20.64 -4.22 -1.70
C VAL A 236 22.12 -4.22 -2.12
N TRP A 237 22.94 -3.39 -1.45
CA TRP A 237 24.33 -3.11 -1.80
C TRP A 237 25.36 -3.96 -1.07
N MET A 238 24.95 -4.87 -0.18
CA MET A 238 25.90 -5.78 0.46
C MET A 238 26.32 -6.85 -0.54
N ASP A 239 27.57 -6.74 -1.00
CA ASP A 239 28.17 -7.55 -2.05
C ASP A 239 28.04 -9.06 -1.81
N ASP A 240 27.88 -9.78 -2.93
CA ASP A 240 27.57 -11.20 -3.08
C ASP A 240 28.63 -12.19 -2.59
N ASP A 241 29.52 -11.80 -1.68
CA ASP A 241 30.50 -12.72 -1.08
C ASP A 241 29.83 -13.81 -0.21
N CYS A 242 28.51 -13.74 -0.03
CA CYS A 242 27.69 -14.79 0.58
C CYS A 242 27.21 -15.78 -0.50
N ASP A 243 28.15 -16.57 -1.03
CA ASP A 243 27.90 -17.68 -1.95
C ASP A 243 26.73 -18.57 -1.50
N GLY A 244 25.62 -18.51 -2.24
CA GLY A 244 24.84 -19.70 -2.59
C GLY A 244 23.68 -20.15 -1.69
N THR A 245 23.37 -19.49 -0.58
CA THR A 245 22.16 -19.82 0.21
C THR A 245 21.53 -18.60 0.90
N THR A 246 21.28 -17.53 0.14
CA THR A 246 20.29 -16.52 0.56
C THR A 246 18.91 -17.17 0.54
N GLY A 247 18.61 -17.90 1.62
CA GLY A 247 17.30 -18.47 1.88
C GLY A 247 16.24 -17.39 1.75
N GLY A 248 15.07 -17.74 1.21
CA GLY A 248 13.96 -16.83 0.86
C GLY A 248 13.30 -16.08 2.03
N GLY A 249 14.08 -15.70 3.04
CA GLY A 249 13.70 -14.94 4.22
C GLY A 249 14.25 -13.52 4.27
N ALA A 250 14.94 -13.03 3.24
CA ALA A 250 15.37 -11.63 3.15
C ALA A 250 14.34 -10.75 2.41
N LEU A 251 14.23 -9.48 2.82
CA LEU A 251 13.49 -8.44 2.11
C LEU A 251 14.44 -7.31 1.67
N TYR A 252 14.37 -7.00 0.39
CA TYR A 252 15.02 -5.83 -0.20
C TYR A 252 14.00 -4.70 -0.27
N GLY A 253 14.38 -3.49 0.12
CA GLY A 253 13.51 -2.32 -0.01
C GLY A 253 14.11 -1.24 -0.88
N ALA A 254 13.23 -0.49 -1.53
CA ALA A 254 13.59 0.64 -2.39
C ALA A 254 12.52 1.72 -2.29
N TYR A 255 12.94 2.98 -2.40
CA TYR A 255 12.03 4.08 -2.70
C TYR A 255 11.59 3.93 -4.15
N TYR A 256 10.28 3.84 -4.34
CA TYR A 256 9.66 3.92 -5.66
C TYR A 256 9.20 5.33 -5.89
N VAL A 257 9.79 5.98 -6.88
CA VAL A 257 9.48 7.33 -7.33
C VAL A 257 8.79 7.21 -8.68
N ALA A 258 7.57 7.73 -8.76
CA ALA A 258 6.77 7.70 -9.97
C ALA A 258 5.97 8.99 -10.13
N ARG A 259 5.51 9.26 -11.35
CA ARG A 259 4.54 10.31 -11.65
C ARG A 259 3.14 9.72 -11.67
N ILE A 260 2.15 10.51 -11.29
CA ILE A 260 0.75 10.14 -11.42
C ILE A 260 0.37 10.31 -12.90
N ASP A 261 0.13 9.20 -13.58
CA ASP A 261 -0.36 9.15 -14.97
C ASP A 261 -1.84 9.56 -15.01
N ASP A 262 -2.61 9.06 -14.04
CA ASP A 262 -4.06 9.19 -14.00
C ASP A 262 -4.58 9.03 -12.57
N VAL A 263 -5.64 9.76 -12.24
CA VAL A 263 -6.31 9.75 -10.93
C VAL A 263 -7.82 9.81 -11.13
N CYS A 264 -8.52 8.81 -10.61
CA CYS A 264 -9.97 8.72 -10.73
C CYS A 264 -10.60 8.09 -9.49
N VAL A 265 -11.92 8.25 -9.37
CA VAL A 265 -12.72 7.65 -8.31
C VAL A 265 -13.52 6.50 -8.88
N VAL A 266 -13.62 5.40 -8.13
CA VAL A 266 -14.35 4.19 -8.53
C VAL A 266 -15.14 3.62 -7.36
N ASP A 267 -16.26 2.95 -7.67
CA ASP A 267 -17.05 2.19 -6.70
C ASP A 267 -16.41 0.80 -6.43
N ASP A 268 -15.94 0.14 -7.49
CA ASP A 268 -15.23 -1.14 -7.46
C ASP A 268 -13.81 -1.00 -8.03
N VAL A 269 -12.87 -1.69 -7.40
CA VAL A 269 -11.49 -1.83 -7.90
C VAL A 269 -11.41 -2.56 -9.24
N ARG A 270 -12.50 -3.24 -9.62
CA ARG A 270 -12.65 -3.95 -10.90
C ARG A 270 -13.46 -3.16 -11.94
N ALA A 271 -13.92 -1.96 -11.59
CA ALA A 271 -14.67 -1.09 -12.49
C ALA A 271 -13.86 -0.83 -13.77
N ASN A 272 -14.55 -0.85 -14.91
CA ASN A 272 -13.95 -0.53 -16.21
C ASN A 272 -13.71 0.98 -16.32
N VAL A 273 -12.97 1.40 -17.35
CA VAL A 273 -12.70 2.82 -17.61
C VAL A 273 -13.99 3.64 -17.78
N ASP A 274 -15.04 3.03 -18.33
CA ASP A 274 -16.35 3.70 -18.52
C ASP A 274 -17.10 3.97 -17.20
N ASP A 275 -16.69 3.32 -16.12
CA ASP A 275 -17.28 3.44 -14.77
C ASP A 275 -16.35 4.24 -13.81
N GLU A 276 -15.31 4.89 -14.36
CA GLU A 276 -14.42 5.78 -13.62
C GLU A 276 -15.03 7.20 -13.57
N TYR A 277 -14.95 7.84 -12.40
CA TYR A 277 -15.40 9.21 -12.19
C TYR A 277 -14.20 10.13 -12.03
N ASP A 278 -14.31 11.33 -12.57
CA ASP A 278 -13.28 12.35 -12.40
C ASP A 278 -13.21 12.81 -10.94
N LEU A 279 -11.99 13.05 -10.44
CA LEU A 279 -11.79 13.48 -9.06
C LEU A 279 -12.46 14.82 -8.75
N SER A 280 -12.59 15.70 -9.74
CA SER A 280 -13.27 17.00 -9.63
C SER A 280 -14.78 16.89 -9.39
N GLU A 281 -15.40 15.74 -9.70
CA GLU A 281 -16.81 15.51 -9.34
C GLU A 281 -17.02 15.35 -7.83
N PHE A 282 -15.92 15.23 -7.07
CA PHE A 282 -15.90 14.99 -5.63
C PHE A 282 -15.32 16.16 -4.84
N GLU A 283 -15.28 17.39 -5.38
CA GLU A 283 -14.72 18.58 -4.71
C GLU A 283 -15.31 18.85 -3.30
N ASP A 284 -16.55 18.45 -3.04
CA ASP A 284 -17.24 18.59 -1.75
C ASP A 284 -17.30 17.28 -0.93
N TYR A 285 -16.53 16.27 -1.34
CA TYR A 285 -16.48 14.99 -0.66
C TYR A 285 -15.86 15.13 0.73
N ALA A 286 -16.54 14.56 1.73
CA ALA A 286 -16.03 14.38 3.07
C ALA A 286 -16.21 12.92 3.48
N THR A 287 -15.25 12.34 4.20
CA THR A 287 -15.35 10.93 4.62
C THR A 287 -16.61 10.67 5.48
N SER A 288 -17.15 11.71 6.12
CA SER A 288 -18.38 11.64 6.91
C SER A 288 -19.68 11.68 6.09
N ASN A 289 -19.64 12.15 4.85
CA ASN A 289 -20.79 12.28 3.95
C ASN A 289 -20.78 11.27 2.78
N ASP A 290 -19.91 10.25 2.82
CA ASP A 290 -19.82 9.22 1.78
C ASP A 290 -21.18 8.54 1.54
N GLU A 291 -21.85 8.95 0.47
CA GLU A 291 -23.19 8.50 0.12
C GLU A 291 -23.20 7.02 -0.28
N LEU A 292 -22.15 6.56 -0.97
CA LEU A 292 -22.02 5.18 -1.40
C LEU A 292 -21.86 4.25 -0.19
N GLU A 293 -21.04 4.64 0.79
CA GLU A 293 -20.91 3.90 2.04
C GLU A 293 -22.23 3.92 2.82
N GLY A 294 -22.91 5.06 2.85
CA GLY A 294 -24.22 5.21 3.49
C GLY A 294 -25.27 4.24 2.92
N LEU A 295 -25.30 4.06 1.60
CA LEU A 295 -26.28 3.24 0.87
C LEU A 295 -25.90 1.76 0.82
N THR A 296 -24.64 1.45 0.54
CA THR A 296 -24.17 0.09 0.22
C THR A 296 -23.32 -0.54 1.32
N GLY A 297 -22.76 0.28 2.22
CA GLY A 297 -21.74 -0.12 3.18
C GLY A 297 -20.33 -0.27 2.57
N ILE A 298 -20.14 0.15 1.32
CA ILE A 298 -18.85 0.15 0.62
C ILE A 298 -18.50 1.61 0.31
N PRO A 299 -17.32 2.11 0.70
CA PRO A 299 -16.93 3.48 0.43
C PRO A 299 -16.47 3.67 -1.01
N TRP A 300 -16.51 4.92 -1.48
CA TRP A 300 -15.80 5.32 -2.69
C TRP A 300 -14.31 5.03 -2.57
N LYS A 301 -13.66 4.71 -3.68
CA LYS A 301 -12.23 4.40 -3.74
C LYS A 301 -11.52 5.31 -4.72
N LEU A 302 -10.36 5.81 -4.30
CA LEU A 302 -9.42 6.45 -5.18
C LEU A 302 -8.61 5.39 -5.92
N ARG A 303 -8.43 5.58 -7.22
CA ARG A 303 -7.59 4.79 -8.10
C ARG A 303 -6.51 5.70 -8.68
N LEU A 304 -5.26 5.47 -8.28
CA LEU A 304 -4.11 6.13 -8.90
C LEU A 304 -3.41 5.16 -9.84
N ARG A 305 -3.07 5.65 -11.03
CA ARG A 305 -2.13 5.00 -11.93
C ARG A 305 -0.82 5.76 -11.85
N LEU A 306 0.22 5.07 -11.41
CA LEU A 306 1.57 5.59 -11.29
C LEU A 306 2.39 5.08 -12.47
N VAL A 307 3.13 5.97 -13.13
CA VAL A 307 4.06 5.65 -14.20
C VAL A 307 5.45 6.12 -13.81
N ASP A 308 6.42 5.27 -14.03
CA ASP A 308 7.80 5.56 -13.69
C ASP A 308 8.65 5.91 -14.93
N ASP A 309 9.90 6.31 -14.72
CA ASP A 309 10.83 6.71 -15.80
C ASP A 309 11.10 5.60 -16.82
N MET A 310 10.94 4.34 -16.43
CA MET A 310 11.04 3.17 -17.28
C MET A 310 9.70 2.75 -17.91
N SER A 311 8.68 3.61 -17.81
CA SER A 311 7.32 3.36 -18.30
C SER A 311 6.63 2.15 -17.67
N ARG A 312 7.11 1.69 -16.51
CA ARG A 312 6.40 0.67 -15.73
C ARG A 312 5.22 1.34 -15.05
N ARG A 313 4.09 0.61 -15.01
CA ARG A 313 2.84 1.11 -14.45
C ARG A 313 2.50 0.35 -13.19
N MET A 314 2.05 1.08 -12.18
CA MET A 314 1.51 0.53 -10.95
C MET A 314 0.16 1.17 -10.67
N GLN A 315 -0.80 0.35 -10.26
CA GLN A 315 -2.13 0.83 -9.91
C GLN A 315 -2.31 0.68 -8.40
N VAL A 316 -2.65 1.79 -7.74
CA VAL A 316 -2.90 1.85 -6.31
C VAL A 316 -4.37 2.16 -6.09
N HIS A 317 -5.01 1.40 -5.20
CA HIS A 317 -6.37 1.66 -4.76
C HIS A 317 -6.35 1.99 -3.28
N SER A 318 -7.10 3.01 -2.89
CA SER A 318 -7.25 3.42 -1.50
C SER A 318 -8.69 3.85 -1.25
N ARG A 319 -9.18 3.71 -0.03
CA ARG A 319 -10.44 4.35 0.38
C ARG A 319 -10.37 5.85 0.12
N MET A 320 -11.39 6.44 -0.51
CA MET A 320 -11.46 7.86 -0.82
C MET A 320 -11.45 8.71 0.46
N SER A 321 -10.71 9.83 0.42
CA SER A 321 -10.52 10.75 1.56
C SER A 321 -10.48 12.18 1.05
N GLU A 322 -10.98 13.12 1.85
CA GLU A 322 -10.90 14.56 1.57
C GLU A 322 -9.46 15.07 1.35
N GLY A 323 -8.45 14.43 1.95
CA GLY A 323 -7.05 14.76 1.73
C GLY A 323 -6.50 14.37 0.35
N TYR A 324 -7.32 13.78 -0.53
CA TYR A 324 -6.92 13.38 -1.88
C TYR A 324 -7.41 14.33 -2.96
N LEU A 325 -8.27 15.29 -2.63
CA LEU A 325 -8.92 16.16 -3.62
C LEU A 325 -7.94 17.04 -4.41
N ASP A 326 -6.80 17.37 -3.82
CA ASP A 326 -5.78 18.18 -4.47
C ASP A 326 -4.81 17.37 -5.36
N ILE A 327 -4.96 16.04 -5.43
CA ILE A 327 -4.09 15.19 -6.26
C ILE A 327 -4.40 15.40 -7.75
N ARG A 328 -3.37 15.60 -8.56
CA ARG A 328 -3.50 15.82 -10.01
C ARG A 328 -2.57 14.90 -10.80
N PRO A 329 -2.93 14.54 -12.05
CA PRO A 329 -1.97 13.94 -12.98
C PRO A 329 -0.73 14.83 -13.13
N GLY A 330 0.45 14.20 -13.27
CA GLY A 330 1.75 14.85 -13.34
C GLY A 330 2.48 14.99 -12.00
N MET A 331 1.75 14.98 -10.87
CA MET A 331 2.36 15.04 -9.53
C MET A 331 3.23 13.82 -9.24
N ILE A 332 4.19 13.97 -8.32
CA ILE A 332 5.12 12.91 -7.96
C ILE A 332 4.57 12.13 -6.77
N ALA A 333 4.64 10.81 -6.84
CA ALA A 333 4.29 9.89 -5.77
C ALA A 333 5.51 9.05 -5.38
N ILE A 334 5.78 9.00 -4.06
CA ILE A 334 6.92 8.30 -3.49
C ILE A 334 6.43 7.31 -2.44
N GLY A 335 6.82 6.05 -2.57
CA GLY A 335 6.49 5.02 -1.58
C GLY A 335 7.65 4.05 -1.37
N VAL A 336 7.53 3.16 -0.39
CA VAL A 336 8.49 2.08 -0.17
C VAL A 336 7.94 0.79 -0.73
N LEU A 337 8.69 0.19 -1.65
CA LEU A 337 8.43 -1.15 -2.15
C LEU A 337 9.36 -2.14 -1.48
N LEU A 338 8.81 -3.30 -1.11
CA LEU A 338 9.54 -4.43 -0.55
C LEU A 338 9.47 -5.60 -1.52
N SER A 339 10.60 -6.28 -1.72
CA SER A 339 10.73 -7.41 -2.64
C SER A 339 11.52 -8.55 -2.02
N THR A 340 11.16 -9.79 -2.36
CA THR A 340 11.97 -10.97 -2.00
C THR A 340 13.17 -11.18 -2.94
N GLY A 341 13.26 -10.42 -4.03
CA GLY A 341 14.36 -10.47 -5.00
C GLY A 341 14.94 -9.09 -5.27
N ARG A 342 16.26 -9.01 -5.48
CA ARG A 342 16.96 -7.74 -5.73
C ARG A 342 16.53 -7.02 -7.01
N ASP A 343 15.98 -7.76 -7.96
CA ASP A 343 15.51 -7.23 -9.24
C ASP A 343 14.06 -6.69 -9.18
N PHE A 344 13.42 -6.74 -8.01
CA PHE A 344 12.03 -6.29 -7.80
C PHE A 344 11.01 -6.93 -8.76
N ARG A 345 11.31 -8.11 -9.34
CA ARG A 345 10.35 -8.84 -10.19
C ARG A 345 9.12 -9.33 -9.42
N LYS A 346 9.25 -9.53 -8.11
CA LYS A 346 8.17 -9.99 -7.24
C LYS A 346 8.10 -9.11 -5.99
N LEU A 347 7.07 -8.26 -5.95
CA LEU A 347 6.75 -7.47 -4.77
C LEU A 347 6.26 -8.38 -3.63
N ALA A 348 6.78 -8.11 -2.44
CA ALA A 348 6.41 -8.73 -1.19
C ALA A 348 5.51 -7.84 -0.35
N GLY A 349 5.69 -6.52 -0.45
CA GLY A 349 4.94 -5.53 0.29
C GLY A 349 5.10 -4.14 -0.32
N MET A 350 4.20 -3.24 0.05
CA MET A 350 4.17 -1.86 -0.40
C MET A 350 3.55 -1.01 0.72
N THR A 351 4.10 0.18 0.93
CA THR A 351 3.57 1.13 1.91
C THR A 351 2.54 2.08 1.30
N ASP A 352 2.06 3.01 2.10
CA ASP A 352 1.42 4.24 1.61
C ASP A 352 2.38 5.06 0.73
N PHE A 353 1.79 5.83 -0.19
CA PHE A 353 2.50 6.76 -1.08
C PHE A 353 2.33 8.19 -0.57
N CYS A 354 3.45 8.87 -0.41
CA CYS A 354 3.50 10.31 -0.24
C CYS A 354 3.38 10.96 -1.63
N VAL A 355 2.29 11.66 -1.89
CA VAL A 355 2.14 12.52 -3.07
C VAL A 355 2.67 13.89 -2.72
N VAL A 356 3.64 14.36 -3.48
CA VAL A 356 4.31 15.64 -3.27
C VAL A 356 4.03 16.57 -4.44
N ASP A 357 3.94 17.86 -4.12
CA ASP A 357 3.86 18.93 -5.09
C ASP A 357 5.08 19.85 -4.93
N VAL A 358 5.58 20.33 -6.07
CA VAL A 358 6.70 21.25 -6.13
C VAL A 358 6.11 22.65 -6.13
N VAL A 359 6.12 23.30 -4.96
CA VAL A 359 5.62 24.66 -4.85
C VAL A 359 6.76 25.61 -5.17
N THR A 360 6.77 26.15 -6.39
CA THR A 360 7.62 27.29 -6.74
C THR A 360 7.19 28.48 -5.89
N ALA A 361 8.10 29.07 -5.10
CA ALA A 361 7.81 30.24 -4.30
C ALA A 361 7.21 31.36 -5.17
N ARG A 362 5.91 31.62 -4.98
CA ARG A 362 5.10 32.50 -5.83
C ARG A 362 5.50 33.99 -5.72
N ASP A 363 6.31 34.35 -4.71
CA ASP A 363 6.63 35.73 -4.35
C ASP A 363 8.15 36.05 -4.43
N GLY A 364 8.85 35.54 -5.45
CA GLY A 364 10.24 35.93 -5.73
C GLY A 364 11.26 35.44 -4.68
N GLY A 365 10.88 34.44 -3.88
CA GLY A 365 11.82 33.68 -3.07
C GLY A 365 12.59 32.71 -3.97
N ASP A 366 13.91 32.77 -3.91
CA ASP A 366 14.80 31.83 -4.58
C ASP A 366 14.75 30.49 -3.81
N GLY A 367 13.71 29.70 -4.06
CA GLY A 367 13.50 28.42 -3.38
C GLY A 367 12.22 27.72 -3.84
N SER A 368 12.37 26.61 -4.52
CA SER A 368 11.32 25.60 -4.69
C SER A 368 11.33 24.68 -3.46
N ASP A 369 10.18 24.51 -2.81
CA ASP A 369 10.04 23.58 -1.69
C ASP A 369 9.10 22.44 -2.09
N VAL A 370 9.44 21.23 -1.64
CA VAL A 370 8.64 20.02 -1.92
C VAL A 370 7.71 19.79 -0.74
N THR A 371 6.41 20.01 -0.97
CA THR A 371 5.39 19.86 0.07
C THR A 371 4.61 18.57 -0.14
N ALA A 372 4.46 17.77 0.92
CA ALA A 372 3.59 16.61 0.90
C ALA A 372 2.11 17.06 0.88
N ILE A 373 1.41 16.76 -0.21
CA ILE A 373 -0.01 17.06 -0.39
C ILE A 373 -0.87 15.98 0.25
N ALA A 374 -0.56 14.71 0.01
CA ALA A 374 -1.41 13.60 0.41
C ALA A 374 -0.63 12.34 0.76
N TRP A 375 -1.21 11.51 1.63
CA TRP A 375 -0.72 10.16 1.95
C TRP A 375 -1.74 9.12 1.50
N VAL A 376 -1.47 8.53 0.34
CA VAL A 376 -2.36 7.59 -0.33
C VAL A 376 -2.11 6.18 0.16
N GLY A 377 -3.10 5.59 0.84
CA GLY A 377 -3.04 4.21 1.31
C GLY A 377 -4.08 3.90 2.39
N ASP A 378 -4.49 2.64 2.43
CA ASP A 378 -5.47 2.16 3.42
C ASP A 378 -4.90 2.05 4.84
N TYR A 379 -3.58 1.94 4.96
CA TYR A 379 -2.90 1.74 6.23
C TYR A 379 -1.59 2.54 6.31
N PRO A 380 -1.41 3.37 7.36
CA PRO A 380 -0.23 4.22 7.51
C PRO A 380 0.95 3.39 8.00
N TYR A 381 1.67 2.76 7.08
CA TYR A 381 2.86 1.98 7.41
C TYR A 381 4.01 2.89 7.79
N LEU A 382 4.17 4.01 7.08
CA LEU A 382 5.33 4.88 7.25
C LEU A 382 5.22 5.80 8.48
N ASN A 383 6.35 5.96 9.17
CA ASN A 383 6.54 7.12 10.03
C ASN A 383 6.78 8.35 9.14
N LYS A 384 5.71 9.11 8.85
CA LYS A 384 5.69 10.24 7.92
C LYS A 384 6.81 11.25 8.15
N ALA A 385 7.04 11.65 9.40
CA ALA A 385 8.06 12.64 9.74
C ALA A 385 9.48 12.12 9.48
N MET A 386 9.75 10.87 9.86
CA MET A 386 11.04 10.24 9.58
C MET A 386 11.22 10.01 8.08
N PHE A 387 10.17 9.60 7.37
CA PHE A 387 10.20 9.37 5.93
C PHE A 387 10.55 10.64 5.16
N LEU A 388 9.85 11.75 5.42
CA LEU A 388 10.15 13.03 4.75
C LEU A 388 11.57 13.51 5.07
N ARG A 389 12.01 13.42 6.33
CA ARG A 389 13.38 13.77 6.72
C ARG A 389 14.41 12.92 5.99
N THR A 390 14.14 11.62 5.84
CA THR A 390 15.02 10.70 5.13
C THR A 390 15.07 10.98 3.62
N LEU A 391 13.96 11.39 3.00
CA LEU A 391 13.98 11.82 1.59
C LEU A 391 14.87 13.04 1.39
N ASP A 392 14.77 14.01 2.31
CA ASP A 392 15.57 15.24 2.34
C ASP A 392 17.06 14.94 2.58
N GLU A 393 17.40 14.19 3.63
CA GLU A 393 18.78 13.80 3.97
C GLU A 393 19.49 13.03 2.83
N ASN A 394 18.74 12.31 2.00
CA ASN A 394 19.29 11.57 0.85
C ASN A 394 19.34 12.38 -0.45
N GLY A 395 18.91 13.64 -0.44
CA GLY A 395 18.79 14.47 -1.64
C GLY A 395 17.82 13.89 -2.67
N ILE A 396 16.86 13.06 -2.24
CA ILE A 396 15.78 12.60 -3.14
C ILE A 396 14.90 13.80 -3.47
N THR A 397 14.61 14.64 -2.49
CA THR A 397 13.85 15.88 -2.64
C THR A 397 14.52 16.83 -3.64
N ASP A 398 15.83 17.06 -3.51
CA ASP A 398 16.60 17.91 -4.43
C ASP A 398 16.55 17.39 -5.88
N ARG A 399 16.70 16.08 -6.07
CA ARG A 399 16.62 15.48 -7.42
C ARG A 399 15.25 15.62 -8.06
N LEU A 400 14.18 15.60 -7.25
CA LEU A 400 12.83 15.80 -7.76
C LEU A 400 12.62 17.24 -8.23
N LEU A 401 13.29 18.21 -7.60
CA LEU A 401 13.28 19.62 -8.01
C LEU A 401 14.05 19.80 -9.32
N ASP A 402 15.25 19.23 -9.43
CA ASP A 402 16.06 19.29 -10.66
C ASP A 402 15.28 18.73 -11.87
N ASP A 403 14.62 17.59 -11.70
CA ASP A 403 13.80 16.95 -12.74
C ASP A 403 12.56 17.79 -13.12
N TYR A 404 12.07 18.64 -12.21
CA TYR A 404 10.91 19.51 -12.45
C TYR A 404 11.31 20.73 -13.29
N ASP A 405 12.43 21.36 -12.95
CA ASP A 405 12.97 22.51 -13.68
C ASP A 405 13.33 22.17 -15.14
N GLU A 406 13.87 20.98 -15.40
CA GLU A 406 14.19 20.54 -16.77
C GLU A 406 12.94 20.42 -17.65
N MET A 407 11.80 20.01 -17.09
CA MET A 407 10.55 19.91 -17.84
C MET A 407 9.85 21.26 -18.02
N CYS A 408 9.89 22.14 -17.01
CA CYS A 408 9.24 23.44 -17.06
C CYS A 408 10.05 24.49 -17.84
N GLY A 409 11.38 24.32 -17.92
CA GLY A 409 12.30 25.32 -18.46
C GLY A 409 12.38 25.42 -19.99
N HIS A 410 11.64 24.62 -20.76
CA HIS A 410 11.86 24.53 -22.21
C HIS A 410 10.86 25.29 -23.11
N GLU A 411 9.92 26.06 -22.56
CA GLU A 411 8.85 26.67 -23.38
C GLU A 411 9.10 28.11 -23.88
N ASN A 412 10.18 28.85 -23.51
CA ASN A 412 10.16 30.32 -23.70
C ASN A 412 11.29 31.04 -24.46
N ASP A 413 12.34 30.41 -24.97
CA ASP A 413 13.50 31.17 -25.48
C ASP A 413 13.74 31.17 -27.00
N ASP A 414 12.79 30.71 -27.82
CA ASP A 414 12.96 30.70 -29.30
C ASP A 414 12.00 31.62 -30.07
N ASN A 415 11.45 32.64 -29.41
CA ASN A 415 10.76 33.78 -30.05
C ASN A 415 11.58 35.08 -29.96
N GLY A 416 12.90 34.96 -30.07
CA GLY A 416 13.79 36.10 -30.35
C GLY A 416 13.70 36.52 -31.82
N ASP A 417 12.48 36.86 -32.27
CA ASP A 417 12.26 37.55 -33.53
C ASP A 417 12.93 38.93 -33.44
N ASP A 418 13.98 39.01 -34.24
CA ASP A 418 14.59 40.20 -34.83
C ASP A 418 13.50 41.07 -35.50
N ILE A 419 12.77 41.86 -34.70
CA ILE A 419 11.98 43.00 -35.18
C ILE A 419 12.70 44.25 -34.73
N GLY A 420 13.59 44.70 -35.63
CA GLY A 420 14.02 46.08 -35.68
C GLY A 420 12.86 47.02 -35.93
N ASP A 421 13.17 48.30 -35.69
CA ASP A 421 12.48 49.48 -36.20
C ASP A 421 11.09 49.70 -35.55
N ASP A 422 10.65 50.89 -35.17
CA ASP A 422 11.15 52.24 -35.24
C ASP A 422 10.11 53.06 -34.45
N GLU A 423 10.57 54.18 -33.88
CA GLU A 423 9.85 55.45 -33.81
C GLU A 423 8.51 55.63 -33.03
N GLU A 424 8.55 56.75 -32.29
CA GLU A 424 7.48 57.74 -32.08
C GLU A 424 6.49 57.60 -30.91
N ASN A 425 6.78 58.41 -29.88
CA ASN A 425 5.92 59.47 -29.33
C ASN A 425 4.41 59.19 -29.19
N SER A 426 3.93 59.20 -27.95
CA SER A 426 2.66 59.88 -27.62
C SER A 426 2.62 60.20 -26.13
N ASP A 427 3.04 61.43 -25.79
CA ASP A 427 2.60 62.12 -24.58
C ASP A 427 1.07 62.29 -24.64
N GLY A 428 0.37 61.84 -23.60
CA GLY A 428 -1.08 61.94 -23.51
C GLY A 428 -1.58 61.64 -22.12
N GLU A 429 -1.55 62.66 -21.26
CA GLU A 429 -2.27 62.76 -20.00
C GLU A 429 -3.74 62.37 -20.15
N GLN A 430 -4.26 61.55 -19.25
CA GLN A 430 -5.56 61.86 -18.62
C GLN A 430 -5.76 61.09 -17.33
N ASP A 431 -5.80 61.87 -16.25
CA ASP A 431 -6.48 61.60 -15.00
C ASP A 431 -7.92 61.19 -15.27
N ASP A 432 -8.41 60.16 -14.58
CA ASP A 432 -9.80 60.13 -14.13
C ASP A 432 -9.91 59.23 -12.90
N ASP A 433 -10.25 59.90 -11.80
CA ASP A 433 -10.68 59.35 -10.53
C ASP A 433 -11.81 58.32 -10.73
N MET A 434 -11.71 57.15 -10.09
CA MET A 434 -12.92 56.38 -9.80
C MET A 434 -12.89 55.76 -8.41
N GLU A 435 -13.97 56.06 -7.72
CA GLU A 435 -14.25 55.92 -6.31
C GLU A 435 -14.22 54.47 -5.79
N THR A 436 -13.82 54.38 -4.54
CA THR A 436 -14.17 53.38 -3.53
C THR A 436 -15.52 52.69 -3.73
N GLU A 437 -15.53 51.36 -3.80
CA GLU A 437 -16.63 50.55 -3.28
C GLU A 437 -16.17 49.57 -2.20
N GLU A 438 -16.71 49.84 -1.02
CA GLU A 438 -16.76 49.05 0.20
C GLU A 438 -17.59 47.78 -0.05
N TYR A 439 -17.02 46.59 0.16
CA TYR A 439 -17.82 45.36 0.30
C TYR A 439 -17.70 44.76 1.70
N ILE A 440 -18.90 44.59 2.25
CA ILE A 440 -19.26 44.18 3.59
C ILE A 440 -19.18 42.65 3.73
N ASN A 441 -18.61 42.22 4.86
CA ASN A 441 -18.66 40.86 5.40
C ASN A 441 -20.09 40.30 5.48
N VAL A 442 -20.27 39.04 5.10
CA VAL A 442 -21.37 38.20 5.62
C VAL A 442 -20.80 36.89 6.15
N ARG A 443 -21.27 36.57 7.36
CA ARG A 443 -20.86 35.53 8.31
C ARG A 443 -20.90 34.09 7.80
#